data_AF-A0A644T7Z1-F1
#
_entry.id   AF-A0A644T7Z1-F1
#
_cell.length_a   1.000
_cell.length_b   1.000
_cell.length_c   1.000
_cell.angle_alpha   90.00
_cell.angle_beta   90.00
_cell.angle_gamma   90.00
#
_symmetry.space_group_name_H-M   'P 1'
#
loop_
_entity.id
_entity.type
_entity.pdbx_description
1 polymer ?
#
loop_
_entity_poly.entity_id
_entity_poly.type
_entity_poly.pdbx_seq_one_letter_code
_entity_poly.pdbx_strand_id
1 'polypeptide(L)'
;MIDNFEELKNKAVDYKQEIKREGLSVTIGDSEENFRISGIGEKAVKIEKFIKYEDMIEASELGRDDSLEVLIKKVIENFEPSEDEE
;
A
#
# COMPACT_ATOMS: atom_id res chain seq x y z
N MET A 1 -14.39 1.49 21.94
CA MET A 1 -13.94 0.85 20.69
C MET A 1 -15.20 0.50 19.91
N ILE A 2 -15.19 0.55 18.57
CA ILE A 2 -16.35 0.10 17.79
C ILE A 2 -16.18 -1.40 17.59
N ASP A 3 -17.06 -2.19 18.20
CA ASP A 3 -16.96 -3.66 18.19
C ASP A 3 -17.99 -4.31 17.24
N ASN A 4 -18.80 -3.48 16.56
CA ASN A 4 -19.80 -3.90 15.58
C ASN A 4 -19.36 -3.58 14.15
N PHE A 5 -19.36 -4.59 13.28
CA PHE A 5 -19.06 -4.46 11.85
C PHE A 5 -19.91 -3.37 11.16
N GLU A 6 -21.22 -3.34 11.43
CA GLU A 6 -22.12 -2.41 10.75
C GLU A 6 -21.86 -0.96 11.15
N GLU A 7 -21.59 -0.73 12.43
CA GLU A 7 -21.25 0.59 12.95
C GLU A 7 -19.92 1.09 12.38
N LEU A 8 -18.91 0.21 12.30
CA LEU A 8 -17.60 0.53 11.72
C LEU A 8 -17.73 0.88 10.24
N LYS A 9 -18.44 0.04 9.48
CA LYS A 9 -18.70 0.24 8.05
C LYS A 9 -19.41 1.57 7.80
N ASN A 10 -20.50 1.84 8.52
CA ASN A 10 -21.30 3.06 8.31
C ASN A 10 -20.44 4.31 8.56
N LYS A 11 -19.73 4.35 9.69
CA LYS A 11 -18.80 5.46 10.00
C LYS A 11 -17.73 5.62 8.90
N ALA A 12 -17.13 4.52 8.45
CA ALA A 12 -16.09 4.57 7.44
C ALA A 12 -16.61 5.13 6.10
N VAL A 13 -17.80 4.72 5.68
CA VAL A 13 -18.43 5.16 4.43
C VAL A 13 -18.92 6.61 4.51
N ASP A 14 -19.54 7.00 5.62
CA ASP A 14 -20.11 8.33 5.82
C ASP A 14 -19.02 9.42 5.88
N TYR A 15 -17.91 9.13 6.55
CA TYR A 15 -16.80 10.08 6.74
C TYR A 15 -15.59 9.80 5.82
N LYS A 16 -15.79 9.06 4.74
CA LYS A 16 -14.70 8.54 3.91
C LYS A 16 -13.71 9.60 3.42
N GLN A 17 -14.16 10.82 3.11
CA GLN A 17 -13.26 11.87 2.60
C GLN A 17 -12.34 12.42 3.69
N GLU A 18 -12.83 12.51 4.93
CA GLU A 18 -12.06 12.97 6.08
C GLU A 18 -11.06 11.89 6.49
N ILE A 19 -11.52 10.64 6.62
CA ILE A 19 -10.66 9.50 6.97
C ILE A 19 -9.52 9.32 5.96
N LYS A 20 -9.78 9.51 4.67
CA LYS A 20 -8.72 9.45 3.63
C LYS A 20 -7.61 10.49 3.79
N ARG A 21 -7.88 11.62 4.45
CA ARG A 21 -6.89 12.70 4.65
C ARG A 21 -5.98 12.45 5.84
N GLU A 22 -6.43 11.69 6.83
CA GLU A 22 -5.64 11.33 8.01
C GLU A 22 -4.42 10.47 7.64
N GLY A 23 -4.55 9.62 6.60
CA GLY A 23 -3.52 8.65 6.26
C GLY A 23 -3.41 7.55 7.31
N LEU A 24 -2.34 6.75 7.24
CA LEU A 24 -2.08 5.66 8.16
C LEU A 24 -0.57 5.52 8.35
N SER A 25 -0.09 5.67 9.59
CA SER A 25 1.30 5.38 9.95
C SER A 25 1.35 4.12 10.81
N VAL A 26 2.20 3.16 10.46
CA VAL A 26 2.31 1.86 11.13
C VAL A 26 3.77 1.49 11.29
N THR A 27 4.15 1.04 12.48
CA THR A 27 5.46 0.43 12.69
C THR A 27 5.41 -1.04 12.24
N ILE A 28 6.28 -1.42 11.30
CA ILE A 28 6.45 -2.79 10.82
C ILE A 28 7.91 -3.19 11.07
N GLY A 29 8.13 -4.12 12.01
CA GLY A 29 9.48 -4.44 12.48
C GLY A 29 10.10 -3.23 13.16
N ASP A 30 11.25 -2.79 12.64
CA ASP A 30 12.01 -1.64 13.16
C ASP A 30 11.79 -0.35 12.35
N SER A 31 10.87 -0.38 11.36
CA SER A 31 10.62 0.75 10.44
C SER A 31 9.22 1.34 10.64
N GLU A 32 9.11 2.66 10.52
CA GLU A 32 7.84 3.36 10.46
C GLU A 32 7.40 3.55 8.99
N GLU A 33 6.22 3.06 8.69
CA GLU A 33 5.66 2.99 7.34
C GLU A 33 4.43 3.87 7.20
N ASN A 34 4.40 4.69 6.14
CA ASN A 34 3.30 5.60 5.89
C ASN A 34 2.50 5.15 4.66
N PHE A 35 1.22 4.91 4.87
CA PHE A 35 0.26 4.51 3.86
C PHE A 35 -0.79 5.59 3.66
N ARG A 36 -1.20 5.76 2.41
CA ARG A 36 -2.37 6.56 2.06
C ARG A 36 -3.60 5.66 2.03
N ILE A 37 -4.68 6.06 2.68
CA ILE A 37 -5.98 5.44 2.45
C ILE A 37 -6.51 5.97 1.11
N SER A 38 -6.52 5.14 0.07
CA SER A 38 -6.93 5.53 -1.28
C SER A 38 -8.40 5.22 -1.56
N GLY A 39 -8.98 4.21 -0.90
CA GLY A 39 -10.35 3.76 -1.09
C GLY A 39 -11.01 3.33 0.21
N ILE A 40 -12.29 3.64 0.40
CA ILE A 40 -13.12 3.09 1.47
C ILE A 40 -14.41 2.63 0.82
N GLY A 41 -14.66 1.32 0.89
CA GLY A 41 -15.88 0.68 0.40
C GLY A 41 -16.60 -0.06 1.53
N GLU A 42 -17.77 -0.61 1.21
CA GLU A 42 -18.64 -1.26 2.20
C GLU A 42 -18.06 -2.56 2.80
N LYS A 43 -17.07 -3.17 2.14
CA LYS A 43 -16.46 -4.44 2.56
C LYS A 43 -15.01 -4.31 3.00
N ALA A 44 -14.31 -3.27 2.54
CA ALA A 44 -12.86 -3.16 2.71
C ALA A 44 -12.37 -1.71 2.54
N VAL A 45 -11.16 -1.46 3.06
CA VAL A 45 -10.40 -0.23 2.89
C VAL A 45 -9.18 -0.54 2.01
N LYS A 46 -8.95 0.29 0.99
CA LYS A 46 -7.80 0.21 0.10
C LYS A 46 -6.74 1.20 0.58
N ILE A 47 -5.51 0.71 0.76
CA ILE A 47 -4.33 1.52 1.09
C ILE A 47 -3.34 1.48 -0.07
N GLU A 48 -2.56 2.54 -0.23
CA GLU A 48 -1.53 2.71 -1.26
C GLU A 48 -0.25 3.27 -0.63
N LYS A 49 0.91 2.79 -1.09
CA LYS A 49 2.25 3.33 -0.78
C LYS A 49 2.95 3.63 -2.10
N PHE A 50 3.58 4.78 -2.19
CA PHE A 50 4.50 5.08 -3.29
C PHE A 50 5.89 4.58 -2.89
N ILE A 51 6.50 3.80 -3.78
CA ILE A 51 7.89 3.36 -3.65
C ILE A 51 8.63 3.92 -4.85
N LYS A 52 9.70 4.69 -4.60
CA LYS A 52 10.49 5.26 -5.69
C LYS A 52 11.40 4.21 -6.27
N TYR A 53 11.71 4.32 -7.56
CA TYR A 53 12.68 3.44 -8.20
C TYR A 53 14.07 3.53 -7.56
N GLU A 54 14.48 4.72 -7.12
CA GLU A 54 15.74 4.93 -6.38
C GLU A 54 15.81 4.06 -5.12
N ASP A 55 14.74 4.05 -4.31
CA ASP A 55 14.64 3.22 -3.10
C ASP A 55 14.74 1.71 -3.43
N MET A 56 14.21 1.29 -4.59
CA MET A 56 14.31 -0.09 -5.08
C MET A 56 15.74 -0.48 -5.46
N ILE A 57 16.49 0.42 -6.10
CA ILE A 57 17.89 0.20 -6.42
C ILE A 57 18.71 0.14 -5.12
N GLU A 58 18.55 1.12 -4.23
CA GLU A 58 19.26 1.18 -2.96
C GLU A 58 19.01 -0.07 -2.11
N ALA A 59 17.76 -0.51 -1.96
CA ALA A 59 17.43 -1.70 -1.19
C ALA A 59 18.10 -2.97 -1.75
N SER A 60 18.18 -3.09 -3.08
CA SER A 60 18.86 -4.20 -3.76
C SER A 60 20.38 -4.16 -3.53
N GLU A 61 21.01 -2.99 -3.59
CA GLU A 61 22.44 -2.82 -3.36
C GLU A 61 22.84 -3.09 -1.90
N LEU A 62 21.95 -2.75 -0.96
CA LEU A 62 22.11 -3.04 0.47
C LEU A 62 21.82 -4.52 0.83
N GLY A 63 21.49 -5.38 -0.14
CA GLY A 63 21.21 -6.80 0.07
C GLY A 63 19.92 -7.08 0.86
N ARG A 64 18.91 -6.19 0.77
CA ARG A 64 17.61 -6.35 1.43
C ARG A 64 16.66 -7.17 0.56
N ASP A 65 17.04 -8.40 0.23
CA ASP A 65 16.40 -9.21 -0.82
C ASP A 65 14.90 -9.50 -0.63
N ASP A 66 14.44 -9.47 0.63
CA ASP A 66 13.06 -9.71 1.06
C ASP A 66 12.24 -8.42 1.28
N SER A 67 12.82 -7.24 0.99
CA SER A 67 12.11 -5.97 1.14
C SER A 67 11.03 -5.79 0.07
N LEU A 68 9.99 -5.02 0.40
CA LEU A 68 8.90 -4.73 -0.52
C LEU A 68 9.42 -4.09 -1.82
N GLU A 69 10.42 -3.21 -1.71
CA GLU A 69 11.08 -2.54 -2.82
C GLU A 69 11.74 -3.55 -3.78
N VAL A 70 12.49 -4.52 -3.24
CA VAL A 70 13.17 -5.54 -4.07
C VAL A 70 12.16 -6.51 -4.69
N LEU A 71 11.11 -6.88 -3.97
CA LEU A 71 10.06 -7.75 -4.51
C LEU A 71 9.30 -7.08 -5.66
N ILE A 72 8.98 -5.79 -5.56
CA ILE A 72 8.35 -5.03 -6.64
C ILE A 72 9.30 -4.91 -7.84
N LYS A 73 10.58 -4.60 -7.60
CA LYS A 73 11.61 -4.56 -8.65
C LYS A 73 11.64 -5.87 -9.44
N LYS A 74 11.64 -7.02 -8.76
CA LYS A 74 11.62 -8.35 -9.41
C LYS A 74 10.36 -8.56 -10.26
N VAL A 75 9.19 -8.09 -9.82
CA VAL A 75 7.95 -8.17 -10.63
C VAL A 75 8.10 -7.36 -11.93
N ILE A 76 8.68 -6.16 -11.86
CA ILE A 76 8.90 -5.30 -13.02
C ILE A 76 9.96 -5.88 -13.95
N GLU A 77 11.08 -6.37 -13.42
CA GLU A 77 12.18 -6.95 -14.21
C GLU A 77 11.78 -8.23 -14.95
N ASN A 78 10.90 -9.04 -14.34
CA ASN A 78 10.41 -10.27 -14.93
C ASN A 78 9.15 -10.07 -15.79
N PHE A 79 8.69 -8.83 -15.98
CA PHE A 79 7.51 -8.56 -16.80
C PHE A 79 7.88 -8.65 -18.29
N GLU A 80 7.21 -9.57 -18.98
CA GLU A 80 7.26 -9.68 -20.45
C GLU A 80 5.96 -9.10 -21.02
N PRO A 81 6.00 -8.09 -21.90
CA PRO A 81 4.83 -7.59 -22.59
C PRO A 81 4.18 -8.72 -23.42
N SER A 82 2.86 -8.84 -23.37
CA SER A 82 2.14 -9.72 -24.29
C SER A 82 2.31 -9.21 -25.72
N GLU A 83 2.60 -10.11 -26.67
CA GLU A 83 2.81 -9.79 -28.10
C GLU A 83 1.54 -9.29 -28.83
N ASP A 84 0.41 -9.14 -28.13
CA ASP A 84 -0.84 -8.63 -28.69
C ASP A 84 -1.08 -7.18 -28.25
N GLU A 85 -0.71 -6.22 -29.11
CA GLU A 85 -1.42 -4.96 -29.40
C GLU A 85 -0.62 -4.11 -30.42
N GLU A 86 -0.65 -4.52 -31.71
CA GLU A 86 -0.60 -3.62 -32.88
C GLU A 86 -1.99 -3.54 -33.53
#